data_AF-N6UD32-F1
#
_entry.id   AF-N6UD32-F1
#
_cell.length_a   1.000
_cell.length_b   1.000
_cell.length_c   1.000
_cell.angle_alpha   90.00
_cell.angle_beta   90.00
_cell.angle_gamma   90.00
#
_symmetry.space_group_name_H-M   'P 1'
#
loop_
_entity.id
_entity.type
_entity.pdbx_description
1 polymer ?
#
loop_
_entity_poly.entity_id
_entity_poly.type
_entity_poly.pdbx_seq_one_letter_code
_entity_poly.pdbx_strand_id
1 'polypeptide(L)'
;MNPLDDKPDNRAWSSQQQFHSRTQSKPIGSKVFSAINKRMEQVTTCTSRLQQTTALLQFCIEALKETDSSAFLQVDFPMFLLGIDSKLLLSAQVGTMLISRVANTDHSWHKEWTAPRVSPHFDLTLDDKSVMKAIEQLNFIQMKPPAAPAIIPEECSAENNSVTIAWQPPPHSHVEGYVLELDDGNGGDFREVYCGIETICTVDGLHFHCMYNARVKAFNSSGEGDYSELIGLQTAEVAWFTFDPILSGPGLQYSEDNTLVTGEGWEHRIALGSVGFSRGVHYWEFTIDKYDADTDPAFGIARIDVTRDKMLGKLAAGALRGLTNEFHLGKDDKGWAMYIDRQRSWFQHAGAHEQRIEGGIHVGSTIGVLLDLSHHRLQFYVNEEPQGEIAFRDLYGVFYPAVSINRGVSVTVHTALDPPSDSDE
;
A
#
# COMPACT_ATOMS: atom_id res chain seq x y z
N MET A 1 -19.95 -67.01 -12.69
CA MET A 1 -20.17 -66.39 -14.02
C MET A 1 -19.57 -65.00 -13.97
N ASN A 2 -18.62 -64.75 -14.87
CA ASN A 2 -17.76 -63.56 -14.95
C ASN A 2 -18.54 -62.25 -15.22
N PRO A 3 -17.94 -61.14 -14.77
CA PRO A 3 -17.77 -59.94 -15.62
C PRO A 3 -16.27 -59.56 -15.69
N LEU A 4 -15.57 -59.69 -16.84
CA LEU A 4 -15.34 -58.64 -17.86
C LEU A 4 -14.91 -57.31 -17.22
N ASP A 5 -13.60 -57.04 -17.09
CA ASP A 5 -12.65 -56.50 -18.09
C ASP A 5 -12.51 -54.97 -17.95
N ASP A 6 -11.45 -54.54 -17.27
CA ASP A 6 -10.64 -53.37 -17.65
C ASP A 6 -9.43 -53.26 -16.70
N LYS A 7 -8.26 -53.69 -17.19
CA LYS A 7 -6.96 -53.42 -16.55
C LYS A 7 -6.26 -52.32 -17.34
N PRO A 8 -5.78 -51.24 -16.70
CA PRO A 8 -4.95 -50.23 -17.35
C PRO A 8 -3.55 -50.78 -17.64
N ASP A 9 -3.08 -50.59 -18.87
CA ASP A 9 -1.78 -51.04 -19.35
C ASP A 9 -0.65 -50.25 -18.68
N ASN A 10 0.15 -51.00 -17.93
CA ASN A 10 1.27 -50.54 -17.14
C ASN A 10 2.52 -50.56 -18.04
N ARG A 11 2.77 -49.46 -18.77
CA ARG A 11 4.02 -49.26 -19.52
C ARG A 11 4.67 -47.92 -19.19
N ALA A 12 5.02 -47.76 -17.92
CA ALA A 12 6.20 -46.98 -17.57
C ALA A 12 7.39 -47.95 -17.47
N TRP A 13 8.53 -47.50 -18.01
CA TRP A 13 9.88 -48.10 -17.90
C TRP A 13 10.24 -49.22 -18.88
N SER A 14 10.57 -48.84 -20.12
CA SER A 14 11.84 -49.21 -20.75
C SER A 14 11.94 -48.60 -22.14
N SER A 15 12.74 -47.53 -22.27
CA SER A 15 13.54 -47.16 -23.46
C SER A 15 14.28 -45.85 -23.19
N GLN A 16 15.10 -45.85 -22.14
CA GLN A 16 16.32 -45.05 -22.15
C GLN A 16 17.28 -45.72 -23.15
N GLN A 17 17.88 -44.90 -24.03
CA GLN A 17 18.98 -45.18 -24.97
C GLN A 17 18.62 -45.55 -26.42
N GLN A 18 18.71 -44.54 -27.31
CA GLN A 18 19.55 -44.47 -28.53
C GLN A 18 19.02 -43.31 -29.43
N PHE A 19 19.38 -42.03 -29.25
CA PHE A 19 20.66 -41.34 -29.47
C PHE A 19 21.13 -41.38 -30.95
N HIS A 20 20.91 -40.30 -31.70
CA HIS A 20 21.94 -39.46 -32.38
C HIS A 20 21.42 -38.81 -33.68
N SER A 21 20.89 -37.59 -33.56
CA SER A 21 21.15 -36.52 -34.54
C SER A 21 20.98 -35.12 -33.92
N ARG A 22 21.41 -34.97 -32.66
CA ARG A 22 21.76 -33.63 -32.17
C ARG A 22 23.10 -33.28 -32.80
N THR A 23 23.07 -32.49 -33.87
CA THR A 23 24.18 -31.61 -34.18
C THR A 23 24.38 -30.73 -32.96
N GLN A 24 25.30 -31.13 -32.07
CA GLN A 24 25.73 -30.27 -30.96
C GLN A 24 26.27 -28.98 -31.60
N SER A 25 25.46 -27.92 -31.58
CA SER A 25 25.88 -26.60 -32.01
C SER A 25 26.88 -26.08 -30.99
N LYS A 26 28.15 -26.41 -31.20
CA LYS A 26 29.25 -25.87 -30.42
C LYS A 26 29.22 -24.34 -30.52
N PRO A 27 29.40 -23.60 -29.40
CA PRO A 27 29.47 -22.14 -29.42
C PRO A 27 30.45 -21.65 -30.47
N ILE A 28 30.13 -20.54 -31.15
CA ILE A 28 30.94 -19.98 -32.25
C ILE A 28 32.41 -19.89 -31.84
N GLY A 29 32.69 -19.40 -30.62
CA GLY A 29 34.05 -19.31 -30.07
C GLY A 29 34.79 -20.65 -30.03
N SER A 30 34.11 -21.75 -29.71
CA SER A 30 34.75 -23.07 -29.64
C SER A 30 35.03 -23.70 -31.02
N LYS A 31 34.17 -23.44 -32.03
CA LYS A 31 34.43 -23.87 -33.42
C LYS A 31 35.61 -23.10 -34.02
N VAL A 32 35.63 -21.79 -33.81
CA VAL A 32 36.71 -20.91 -34.28
C VAL A 32 38.04 -21.28 -33.59
N PHE A 33 38.05 -21.44 -32.28
CA PHE A 33 39.24 -21.82 -31.52
C PHE A 33 39.81 -23.18 -31.94
N SER A 34 38.95 -24.18 -32.18
CA SER A 34 39.37 -25.50 -32.65
C SER A 34 40.02 -25.45 -34.04
N ALA A 35 39.49 -24.63 -34.96
CA ALA A 35 40.06 -24.47 -36.29
C ALA A 35 41.41 -23.73 -36.26
N ILE A 36 41.52 -22.69 -35.43
CA ILE A 36 42.79 -21.96 -35.21
C ILE A 36 43.87 -22.92 -34.70
N ASN A 37 43.56 -23.75 -33.69
CA ASN A 37 44.52 -24.71 -33.14
C ASN A 37 44.99 -25.74 -34.18
N LYS A 38 44.08 -26.29 -34.98
CA LYS A 38 44.45 -27.23 -36.06
C LYS A 38 45.37 -26.59 -37.10
N ARG A 39 45.19 -25.28 -37.37
CA ARG A 39 46.06 -24.55 -38.30
C ARG A 39 47.44 -24.27 -37.68
N MET A 40 47.50 -23.91 -36.40
CA MET A 40 48.77 -23.75 -35.68
C MET A 40 49.58 -25.05 -35.62
N GLU A 41 48.90 -26.18 -35.43
CA GLU A 41 49.53 -27.52 -35.47
C GLU A 41 50.15 -27.79 -36.84
N GLN A 42 49.43 -27.52 -37.94
CA GLN A 42 49.96 -27.65 -39.30
C GLN A 42 51.18 -26.77 -39.56
N VAL A 43 51.16 -25.52 -39.10
CA VAL A 43 52.31 -24.60 -39.22
C VAL A 43 53.52 -25.16 -38.47
N THR A 44 53.30 -25.72 -37.28
CA THR A 44 54.36 -26.31 -36.47
C THR A 44 54.99 -27.52 -37.16
N THR A 45 54.17 -28.43 -37.71
CA THR A 45 54.66 -29.59 -38.45
C THR A 45 55.44 -29.20 -39.71
N CYS A 46 54.94 -28.22 -40.48
CA CYS A 46 55.60 -27.71 -41.68
C CYS A 46 56.98 -27.12 -41.34
N THR A 47 57.04 -26.33 -40.27
CA THR A 47 58.28 -25.71 -39.79
C THR A 47 59.33 -26.75 -39.42
N SER A 48 58.94 -27.82 -38.69
CA SER A 48 59.85 -28.90 -38.32
C SER A 48 60.40 -29.66 -39.54
N ARG A 49 59.54 -29.94 -40.54
CA ARG A 49 59.96 -30.57 -41.80
C ARG A 49 60.89 -29.68 -42.62
N LEU A 50 60.61 -28.37 -42.67
CA LEU A 50 61.48 -27.40 -43.34
C LEU A 50 62.87 -27.36 -42.69
N GLN A 51 62.94 -27.43 -41.36
CA GLN A 51 64.22 -27.52 -40.64
C GLN A 51 64.97 -28.81 -40.97
N GLN A 52 64.31 -29.97 -40.99
CA GLN A 52 64.92 -31.25 -41.35
C GLN A 52 65.49 -31.24 -42.78
N THR A 53 64.75 -30.68 -43.73
CA THR A 53 65.19 -30.58 -45.13
C THR A 53 66.32 -29.58 -45.32
N THR A 54 66.27 -28.45 -44.60
CA THR A 54 67.38 -27.48 -44.59
C THR A 54 68.65 -28.10 -44.03
N ALA A 55 68.54 -28.89 -42.94
CA ALA A 55 69.67 -29.61 -42.38
C ALA A 55 70.23 -30.67 -43.34
N LEU A 56 69.36 -31.40 -44.06
CA LEU A 56 69.79 -32.35 -45.09
C LEU A 56 70.49 -31.64 -46.25
N LEU A 57 69.97 -30.50 -46.70
CA LEU A 57 70.61 -29.68 -47.74
C LEU A 57 71.98 -29.20 -47.29
N GLN A 58 72.10 -28.69 -46.06
CA GLN A 58 73.39 -28.26 -45.51
C GLN A 58 74.38 -29.42 -45.42
N PHE A 59 73.91 -30.60 -44.99
CA PHE A 59 74.71 -31.82 -44.97
C PHE A 59 75.20 -32.19 -46.38
N CYS A 60 74.33 -32.16 -47.38
CA CYS A 60 74.71 -32.41 -48.77
C CYS A 60 75.73 -31.37 -49.27
N ILE A 61 75.56 -30.09 -48.93
CA ILE A 61 76.48 -29.01 -49.30
C ILE A 61 77.86 -29.24 -48.69
N GLU A 62 77.95 -29.57 -47.40
CA GLU A 62 79.24 -29.85 -46.75
C GLU A 62 79.89 -31.13 -47.28
N ALA A 63 79.12 -32.19 -47.50
CA ALA A 63 79.63 -33.42 -48.11
C ALA A 63 80.20 -33.20 -49.53
N LEU A 64 79.64 -32.26 -50.30
CA LEU A 64 80.14 -31.89 -51.64
C LEU A 64 81.41 -31.03 -51.60
N LYS A 65 81.72 -30.37 -50.48
CA LYS A 65 82.94 -29.57 -50.31
C LYS A 65 84.16 -30.41 -49.93
N GLU A 66 83.97 -31.68 -49.60
CA GLU A 66 85.04 -32.55 -49.13
C GLU A 66 85.97 -32.93 -50.29
N THR A 67 87.23 -32.48 -50.23
CA THR A 67 88.20 -32.58 -51.34
C THR A 67 89.05 -33.85 -51.33
N ASP A 68 88.99 -34.65 -50.27
CA ASP A 68 89.68 -35.94 -50.19
C ASP A 68 88.78 -37.09 -50.65
N SER A 69 89.14 -37.71 -51.77
CA SER A 69 88.41 -38.83 -52.37
C SER A 69 88.33 -40.07 -51.46
N SER A 70 89.23 -40.24 -50.48
CA SER A 70 89.19 -41.35 -49.52
C SER A 70 88.22 -41.13 -48.35
N ALA A 71 88.03 -39.89 -47.88
CA ALA A 71 87.12 -39.57 -46.78
C ALA A 71 85.64 -39.74 -47.16
N PHE A 72 85.29 -39.45 -48.43
CA PHE A 72 83.95 -39.67 -48.99
C PHE A 72 83.54 -41.16 -49.08
N LEU A 73 84.49 -42.09 -48.90
CA LEU A 73 84.31 -43.54 -49.11
C LEU A 73 84.33 -44.38 -47.82
N GLN A 74 84.56 -43.79 -46.64
CA GLN A 74 84.76 -44.54 -45.41
C GLN A 74 83.52 -44.55 -44.50
N VAL A 75 82.57 -45.43 -44.81
CA VAL A 75 81.63 -45.98 -43.82
C VAL A 75 81.69 -47.52 -43.89
N ASP A 76 82.62 -48.03 -43.08
CA ASP A 76 82.76 -49.32 -42.40
C ASP A 76 82.95 -50.69 -43.12
N PHE A 77 84.07 -51.31 -42.72
CA PHE A 77 84.50 -52.72 -42.69
C PHE A 77 83.45 -53.73 -42.17
N PRO A 78 83.68 -55.08 -42.13
CA PRO A 78 84.69 -55.94 -42.80
C PRO A 78 84.08 -57.18 -43.52
N MET A 79 84.61 -57.62 -44.66
CA MET A 79 84.58 -59.06 -45.03
C MET A 79 85.71 -59.41 -46.02
N PHE A 80 86.30 -60.59 -45.83
CA PHE A 80 87.71 -60.91 -46.07
C PHE A 80 87.90 -61.97 -47.18
N LEU A 81 89.08 -61.98 -47.82
CA LEU A 81 89.72 -63.05 -48.64
C LEU A 81 89.09 -63.46 -49.99
N LEU A 82 89.78 -63.08 -51.08
CA LEU A 82 90.27 -63.93 -52.18
C LEU A 82 90.59 -62.99 -53.36
N GLY A 83 91.88 -62.78 -53.64
CA GLY A 83 92.39 -61.74 -54.54
C GLY A 83 91.75 -61.70 -55.93
N ILE A 84 90.81 -60.78 -56.10
CA ILE A 84 90.30 -60.30 -57.38
C ILE A 84 90.21 -58.76 -57.30
N ASP A 85 90.80 -58.06 -58.27
CA ASP A 85 90.94 -56.60 -58.32
C ASP A 85 89.58 -55.87 -58.26
N SER A 86 89.29 -55.31 -57.09
CA SER A 86 88.05 -54.64 -56.74
C SER A 86 88.25 -53.12 -56.69
N LYS A 87 88.34 -52.46 -57.86
CA LYS A 87 88.40 -50.98 -57.97
C LYS A 87 87.22 -50.33 -58.69
N LEU A 88 86.26 -51.10 -59.21
CA LEU A 88 85.11 -50.56 -59.95
C LEU A 88 83.75 -50.76 -59.25
N LEU A 89 83.72 -51.38 -58.08
CA LEU A 89 82.48 -51.65 -57.32
C LEU A 89 82.42 -50.94 -55.96
N LEU A 90 83.43 -50.14 -55.60
CA LEU A 90 83.48 -49.40 -54.33
C LEU A 90 83.11 -47.89 -54.43
N SER A 91 82.99 -47.31 -55.63
CA SER A 91 82.73 -45.87 -55.80
C SER A 91 81.23 -45.49 -55.87
N ALA A 92 80.32 -46.46 -55.82
CA ALA A 92 78.91 -46.24 -56.17
C ALA A 92 77.92 -46.18 -54.97
N GLN A 93 78.36 -46.38 -53.72
CA GLN A 93 77.43 -46.60 -52.60
C GLN A 93 77.00 -45.31 -51.86
N VAL A 94 77.83 -44.25 -51.80
CA VAL A 94 77.53 -43.05 -51.00
C VAL A 94 76.64 -42.06 -51.76
N GLY A 95 76.93 -41.83 -53.04
CA GLY A 95 76.07 -41.03 -53.92
C GLY A 95 74.65 -41.59 -54.01
N THR A 96 74.52 -42.92 -54.11
CA THR A 96 73.21 -43.60 -54.16
C THR A 96 72.44 -43.50 -52.84
N MET A 97 73.10 -43.52 -51.68
CA MET A 97 72.45 -43.31 -50.39
C MET A 97 71.96 -41.87 -50.19
N LEU A 98 72.75 -40.87 -50.56
CA LEU A 98 72.34 -39.46 -50.51
C LEU A 98 71.19 -39.18 -51.49
N ILE A 99 71.29 -39.68 -52.72
CA ILE A 99 70.22 -39.58 -53.73
C ILE A 99 68.95 -40.24 -53.21
N SER A 100 69.04 -41.42 -52.58
CA SER A 100 67.89 -42.10 -51.97
C SER A 100 67.26 -41.30 -50.83
N ARG A 101 68.06 -40.68 -49.94
CA ARG A 101 67.55 -39.81 -48.87
C ARG A 101 66.86 -38.55 -49.40
N VAL A 102 67.44 -37.92 -50.42
CA VAL A 102 66.86 -36.74 -51.07
C VAL A 102 65.55 -37.11 -51.77
N ALA A 103 65.53 -38.19 -52.55
CA ALA A 103 64.34 -38.68 -53.23
C ALA A 103 63.21 -39.08 -52.27
N ASN A 104 63.54 -39.74 -51.16
CA ASN A 104 62.55 -40.08 -50.12
C ASN A 104 61.98 -38.85 -49.42
N THR A 105 62.82 -37.85 -49.17
CA THR A 105 62.40 -36.58 -48.57
C THR A 105 61.45 -35.84 -49.50
N ASP A 106 61.79 -35.71 -50.78
CA ASP A 106 60.97 -35.07 -51.82
C ASP A 106 59.62 -35.78 -52.00
N HIS A 107 59.63 -37.12 -52.06
CA HIS A 107 58.40 -37.90 -52.15
C HIS A 107 57.49 -37.72 -50.92
N SER A 108 58.08 -37.60 -49.72
CA SER A 108 57.34 -37.34 -48.48
C SER A 108 56.67 -35.95 -48.50
N TRP A 109 57.34 -34.92 -49.03
CA TRP A 109 56.76 -33.57 -49.17
C TRP A 109 55.54 -33.58 -50.08
N HIS A 110 55.67 -34.21 -51.25
CA HIS A 110 54.58 -34.30 -52.21
C HIS A 110 53.40 -35.14 -51.71
N LYS A 111 53.64 -36.18 -50.92
CA LYS A 111 52.57 -37.02 -50.37
C LYS A 111 51.82 -36.35 -49.21
N GLU A 112 52.51 -35.60 -48.34
CA GLU A 112 51.91 -35.03 -47.13
C GLU A 112 51.21 -33.68 -47.36
N TRP A 113 51.52 -32.95 -48.45
CA TRP A 113 51.20 -31.52 -48.57
C TRP A 113 50.40 -31.08 -49.82
N THR A 114 49.45 -31.91 -50.26
CA THR A 114 48.63 -31.61 -51.47
C THR A 114 47.40 -30.74 -51.26
N ALA A 115 46.99 -30.43 -50.02
CA ALA A 115 45.93 -29.44 -49.76
C ALA A 115 45.92 -28.93 -48.30
N PRO A 116 45.48 -27.68 -48.03
CA PRO A 116 45.23 -27.21 -46.66
C PRO A 116 44.14 -28.07 -45.99
N ARG A 117 44.40 -28.67 -44.81
CA ARG A 117 43.40 -29.56 -44.16
C ARG A 117 42.24 -28.82 -43.48
N VAL A 118 42.23 -27.48 -43.51
CA VAL A 118 41.19 -26.64 -42.90
C VAL A 118 40.77 -25.55 -43.89
N SER A 119 39.47 -25.45 -44.16
CA SER A 119 38.90 -24.42 -45.05
C SER A 119 39.02 -23.01 -44.41
N PRO A 120 39.27 -21.94 -45.19
CA PRO A 120 39.32 -20.58 -44.70
C PRO A 120 37.94 -19.96 -44.43
N HIS A 121 36.84 -20.60 -44.85
CA HIS A 121 35.48 -20.10 -44.67
C HIS A 121 34.80 -20.77 -43.46
N PHE A 122 34.29 -19.94 -42.56
CA PHE A 122 33.47 -20.36 -41.43
C PHE A 122 32.00 -20.10 -41.77
N ASP A 123 31.21 -21.16 -41.88
CA ASP A 123 29.75 -21.04 -42.00
C ASP A 123 29.15 -20.93 -40.59
N LEU A 124 28.75 -19.71 -40.23
CA LEU A 124 28.19 -19.39 -38.92
C LEU A 124 26.70 -19.09 -39.09
N THR A 125 25.88 -19.94 -38.51
CA THR A 125 24.42 -19.78 -38.48
C THR A 125 23.95 -19.49 -37.06
N LEU A 126 23.09 -18.48 -36.91
CA LEU A 126 22.42 -18.15 -35.66
C LEU A 126 21.09 -18.91 -35.60
N ASP A 127 20.80 -19.57 -34.47
CA ASP A 127 19.50 -20.18 -34.20
C ASP A 127 18.68 -19.24 -33.30
N ASP A 128 17.75 -18.51 -33.90
CA ASP A 128 16.89 -17.50 -33.26
C ASP A 128 15.51 -18.06 -32.86
N LYS A 129 15.23 -19.33 -33.17
CA LYS A 129 13.90 -19.96 -32.97
C LYS A 129 13.43 -19.92 -31.52
N SER A 130 14.34 -20.08 -30.56
CA SER A 130 14.01 -20.01 -29.13
C SER A 130 13.61 -18.61 -28.68
N VAL A 131 14.26 -17.59 -29.25
CA VAL A 131 13.97 -16.17 -28.97
C VAL A 131 12.64 -15.78 -29.59
N MET A 132 12.39 -16.17 -30.84
CA MET A 132 11.11 -15.93 -31.52
C MET A 132 9.94 -16.57 -30.77
N LYS A 133 10.10 -17.83 -30.35
CA LYS A 133 9.06 -18.51 -29.54
C LYS A 133 8.80 -17.80 -28.20
N ALA A 134 9.83 -17.26 -27.56
CA ALA A 134 9.68 -16.50 -26.33
C ALA A 134 8.93 -15.17 -26.57
N ILE A 135 9.23 -14.48 -27.67
CA ILE A 135 8.54 -13.24 -28.06
C ILE A 135 7.08 -13.51 -28.40
N GLU A 136 6.78 -14.57 -29.15
CA GLU A 136 5.40 -14.97 -29.49
C GLU A 136 4.56 -15.36 -28.26
N GLN A 137 5.22 -15.77 -27.17
CA GLN A 137 4.57 -16.13 -25.91
C GLN A 137 4.39 -14.93 -24.96
N LEU A 138 4.82 -13.72 -25.34
CA LEU A 138 4.58 -12.52 -24.55
C LEU A 138 3.11 -12.10 -24.65
N ASN A 139 2.41 -12.14 -23.52
CA ASN A 139 1.09 -11.54 -23.38
C ASN A 139 1.25 -10.12 -22.82
N PHE A 140 0.97 -9.11 -23.65
CA PHE A 140 0.87 -7.73 -23.20
C PHE A 140 -0.51 -7.49 -22.59
N ILE A 141 -0.57 -7.25 -21.28
CA ILE A 141 -1.78 -6.77 -20.64
C ILE A 141 -1.77 -5.25 -20.75
N GLN A 142 -2.68 -4.69 -21.55
CA GLN A 142 -2.92 -3.25 -21.52
C GLN A 142 -3.51 -2.93 -20.16
N MET A 143 -2.73 -2.27 -19.30
CA MET A 143 -3.25 -1.71 -18.06
C MET A 143 -4.24 -0.61 -18.44
N LYS A 144 -5.51 -0.83 -18.08
CA LYS A 144 -6.60 0.12 -18.27
C LYS A 144 -7.03 0.63 -16.90
N PRO A 145 -7.60 1.84 -16.82
CA PRO A 145 -8.29 2.26 -15.62
C PRO A 145 -9.30 1.20 -15.16
N PRO A 146 -9.48 0.99 -13.85
CA PRO A 146 -10.42 -0.02 -13.37
C PRO A 146 -11.85 0.27 -13.80
N ALA A 147 -12.69 -0.76 -13.87
CA ALA A 147 -14.13 -0.55 -13.97
C ALA A 147 -14.72 0.01 -12.66
N ALA A 148 -15.97 0.47 -12.69
CA ALA A 148 -16.65 0.94 -11.51
C ALA A 148 -16.79 -0.17 -10.45
N PRO A 149 -16.46 0.10 -9.17
CA PRO A 149 -16.82 -0.78 -8.07
C PRO A 149 -18.35 -0.85 -7.91
N ALA A 150 -18.83 -1.89 -7.24
CA ALA A 150 -20.24 -2.01 -6.91
C ALA A 150 -20.44 -1.85 -5.40
N ILE A 151 -21.30 -0.92 -5.00
CA ILE A 151 -21.72 -0.78 -3.60
C ILE A 151 -22.55 -2.01 -3.22
N ILE A 152 -22.46 -2.44 -1.96
CA ILE A 152 -23.25 -3.54 -1.38
C ILE A 152 -24.26 -2.90 -0.41
N PRO A 153 -25.49 -2.58 -0.86
CA PRO A 153 -26.45 -1.85 -0.04
C PRO A 153 -26.80 -2.56 1.27
N GLU A 154 -26.77 -3.90 1.28
CA GLU A 154 -27.09 -4.71 2.45
C GLU A 154 -26.04 -4.64 3.56
N GLU A 155 -24.82 -4.21 3.23
CA GLU A 155 -23.72 -3.99 4.17
C GLU A 155 -23.51 -2.50 4.49
N CYS A 156 -24.31 -1.62 3.87
CA CYS A 156 -24.31 -0.20 4.18
C CYS A 156 -25.30 0.08 5.33
N SER A 157 -24.92 0.96 6.25
CA SER A 157 -25.77 1.36 7.36
C SER A 157 -25.63 2.84 7.67
N ALA A 158 -26.66 3.41 8.29
CA ALA A 158 -26.61 4.72 8.92
C ALA A 158 -26.95 4.55 10.39
N GLU A 159 -26.06 4.99 11.26
CA GLU A 159 -26.19 4.87 12.71
C GLU A 159 -25.91 6.24 13.33
N ASN A 160 -26.89 6.81 14.03
CA ASN A 160 -26.77 8.17 14.60
C ASN A 160 -26.40 9.21 13.52
N ASN A 161 -25.22 9.83 13.66
CA ASN A 161 -24.60 10.75 12.73
C ASN A 161 -23.41 10.14 11.98
N SER A 162 -23.40 8.84 11.78
CA SER A 162 -22.41 8.17 10.95
C SER A 162 -23.07 7.31 9.88
N VAL A 163 -22.33 7.09 8.79
CA VAL A 163 -22.72 6.20 7.71
C VAL A 163 -21.58 5.26 7.40
N THR A 164 -21.88 3.98 7.25
CA THR A 164 -20.94 2.96 6.80
C THR A 164 -21.29 2.56 5.38
N ILE A 165 -20.32 2.64 4.48
CA ILE A 165 -20.46 2.23 3.08
C ILE A 165 -19.50 1.09 2.80
N ALA A 166 -20.03 0.01 2.20
CA ALA A 166 -19.28 -1.15 1.77
C ALA A 166 -19.43 -1.35 0.26
N TRP A 167 -18.35 -1.78 -0.39
CA TRP A 167 -18.31 -2.03 -1.84
C TRP A 167 -17.47 -3.26 -2.18
N GLN A 168 -17.63 -3.76 -3.40
CA GLN A 168 -16.86 -4.88 -3.94
C GLN A 168 -15.96 -4.42 -5.10
N PRO A 169 -14.78 -5.04 -5.25
CA PRO A 169 -13.88 -4.78 -6.37
C PRO A 169 -14.55 -5.11 -7.72
N PRO A 170 -14.31 -4.31 -8.77
CA PRO A 170 -14.71 -4.64 -10.13
C PRO A 170 -14.10 -5.98 -10.60
N PRO A 171 -14.88 -6.86 -11.25
CA PRO A 171 -14.35 -8.12 -11.77
C PRO A 171 -13.32 -7.87 -12.87
N HIS A 172 -12.27 -8.69 -12.89
CA HIS A 172 -11.22 -8.69 -13.93
C HIS A 172 -10.46 -7.35 -14.11
N SER A 173 -10.49 -6.45 -13.13
CA SER A 173 -9.73 -5.19 -13.13
C SER A 173 -8.62 -5.22 -12.08
N HIS A 174 -7.46 -4.65 -12.42
CA HIS A 174 -6.38 -4.45 -11.44
C HIS A 174 -6.63 -3.14 -10.69
N VAL A 175 -6.92 -3.22 -9.39
CA VAL A 175 -7.21 -2.07 -8.53
C VAL A 175 -6.05 -1.86 -7.56
N GLU A 176 -5.57 -0.61 -7.45
CA GLU A 176 -4.57 -0.22 -6.46
C GLU A 176 -5.21 0.51 -5.27
N GLY A 177 -6.41 1.07 -5.44
CA GLY A 177 -7.19 1.67 -4.35
C GLY A 177 -8.53 2.20 -4.83
N TYR A 178 -9.25 2.82 -3.89
CA TYR A 178 -10.58 3.38 -4.04
C TYR A 178 -10.62 4.81 -3.52
N VAL A 179 -11.50 5.61 -4.11
CA VAL A 179 -11.88 6.93 -3.61
C VAL A 179 -13.38 6.89 -3.35
N LEU A 180 -13.76 7.11 -2.10
CA LEU A 180 -15.14 7.27 -1.67
C LEU A 180 -15.45 8.76 -1.55
N GLU A 181 -16.54 9.17 -2.18
CA GLU A 181 -17.06 10.52 -2.08
C GLU A 181 -18.45 10.52 -1.45
N LEU A 182 -18.71 11.53 -0.63
CA LEU A 182 -19.99 11.79 0.03
C LEU A 182 -20.39 13.26 -0.24
N ASP A 183 -21.68 13.51 -0.46
CA ASP A 183 -22.20 14.88 -0.53
C ASP A 183 -22.32 15.53 0.87
N ASP A 184 -22.82 16.76 0.92
CA ASP A 184 -22.98 17.54 2.16
C ASP A 184 -24.31 17.28 2.91
N GLY A 185 -25.07 16.27 2.48
CA GLY A 185 -26.39 15.94 3.01
C GLY A 185 -27.47 16.98 2.69
N ASN A 186 -27.20 17.92 1.77
CA ASN A 186 -28.12 18.98 1.36
C ASN A 186 -28.10 19.18 -0.17
N GLY A 187 -27.73 18.13 -0.93
CA GLY A 187 -27.67 18.16 -2.39
C GLY A 187 -26.54 19.03 -2.98
N GLY A 188 -25.52 19.34 -2.17
CA GLY A 188 -24.32 20.05 -2.61
C GLY A 188 -23.29 19.17 -3.30
N ASP A 189 -22.04 19.63 -3.31
CA ASP A 189 -20.94 18.95 -3.98
C ASP A 189 -20.45 17.71 -3.22
N PHE A 190 -20.06 16.69 -3.98
CA PHE A 190 -19.35 15.51 -3.47
C PHE A 190 -17.94 15.87 -3.01
N ARG A 191 -17.52 15.31 -1.88
CA ARG A 191 -16.16 15.46 -1.33
C ARG A 191 -15.55 14.10 -1.05
N GLU A 192 -14.26 13.98 -1.28
CA GLU A 192 -13.49 12.80 -0.90
C GLU A 192 -13.48 12.66 0.63
N VAL A 193 -14.02 11.54 1.12
CA VAL A 193 -14.06 11.19 2.54
C VAL A 193 -13.11 10.03 2.85
N TYR A 194 -12.70 9.27 1.83
CA TYR A 194 -11.74 8.18 1.97
C TYR A 194 -10.97 7.93 0.68
N CYS A 195 -9.67 7.66 0.82
CA CYS A 195 -8.79 7.21 -0.25
C CYS A 195 -7.85 6.11 0.28
N GLY A 196 -7.96 4.90 -0.26
CA GLY A 196 -7.17 3.75 0.22
C GLY A 196 -7.61 2.41 -0.37
N ILE A 197 -7.11 1.31 0.18
CA ILE A 197 -7.31 -0.05 -0.36
C ILE A 197 -8.52 -0.78 0.22
N GLU A 198 -9.06 -0.29 1.33
CA GLU A 198 -10.17 -0.93 2.03
C GLU A 198 -11.44 -0.83 1.19
N THR A 199 -12.34 -1.77 1.43
CA THR A 199 -13.61 -1.89 0.72
C THR A 199 -14.82 -1.56 1.60
N ILE A 200 -14.56 -1.02 2.78
CA ILE A 200 -15.55 -0.55 3.73
C ILE A 200 -15.01 0.69 4.43
N CYS A 201 -15.86 1.70 4.61
CA CYS A 201 -15.50 2.93 5.29
C CYS A 201 -16.69 3.47 6.07
N THR A 202 -16.44 3.86 7.32
CA THR A 202 -17.40 4.58 8.17
C THR A 202 -17.01 6.06 8.20
N VAL A 203 -18.00 6.92 7.92
CA VAL A 203 -17.87 8.38 7.94
C VAL A 203 -18.67 8.90 9.12
N ASP A 204 -17.98 9.44 10.12
CA ASP A 204 -18.57 9.99 11.35
C ASP A 204 -18.75 11.51 11.28
N GLY A 205 -19.51 12.07 12.22
CA GLY A 205 -19.63 13.51 12.42
C GLY A 205 -20.53 14.21 11.39
N LEU A 206 -21.47 13.47 10.81
CA LEU A 206 -22.44 14.00 9.88
C LEU A 206 -23.54 14.80 10.60
N HIS A 207 -24.31 15.57 9.86
CA HIS A 207 -25.53 16.17 10.41
C HIS A 207 -26.66 15.14 10.49
N PHE A 208 -27.42 15.21 11.58
CA PHE A 208 -28.65 14.43 11.81
C PHE A 208 -29.77 14.79 10.83
N HIS A 209 -30.71 13.87 10.66
CA HIS A 209 -31.88 14.00 9.79
C HIS A 209 -31.53 14.51 8.38
N CYS A 210 -30.43 14.00 7.82
CA CYS A 210 -29.95 14.40 6.50
C CYS A 210 -29.75 13.18 5.62
N MET A 211 -30.10 13.33 4.34
CA MET A 211 -29.91 12.30 3.32
C MET A 211 -28.57 12.54 2.62
N TYR A 212 -27.61 11.65 2.82
CA TYR A 212 -26.30 11.70 2.20
C TYR A 212 -26.22 10.76 1.00
N ASN A 213 -25.71 11.26 -0.12
CA ASN A 213 -25.44 10.44 -1.30
C ASN A 213 -23.96 10.08 -1.33
N ALA A 214 -23.66 8.79 -1.50
CA ALA A 214 -22.29 8.28 -1.61
C ALA A 214 -22.04 7.62 -2.98
N ARG A 215 -20.81 7.76 -3.47
CA ARG A 215 -20.30 7.05 -4.66
C ARG A 215 -18.85 6.68 -4.48
N VAL A 216 -18.43 5.57 -5.08
CA VAL A 216 -17.05 5.09 -5.02
C VAL A 216 -16.49 4.89 -6.42
N LYS A 217 -15.22 5.20 -6.63
CA LYS A 217 -14.46 4.85 -7.85
C LYS A 217 -13.19 4.08 -7.47
N ALA A 218 -12.71 3.25 -8.38
CA ALA A 218 -11.42 2.56 -8.24
C ALA A 218 -10.34 3.24 -9.08
N PHE A 219 -9.09 3.15 -8.66
CA PHE A 219 -7.94 3.67 -9.40
C PHE A 219 -6.78 2.68 -9.46
N ASN A 220 -5.92 2.85 -10.46
CA ASN A 220 -4.63 2.19 -10.58
C ASN A 220 -3.61 3.11 -11.28
N SER A 221 -2.40 2.61 -11.52
CA SER A 221 -1.32 3.30 -12.23
C SER A 221 -1.67 3.80 -13.65
N SER A 222 -2.76 3.33 -14.26
CA SER A 222 -3.26 3.83 -15.55
C SER A 222 -4.28 4.96 -15.43
N GLY A 223 -4.82 5.20 -14.23
CA GLY A 223 -5.78 6.26 -13.95
C GLY A 223 -6.97 5.81 -13.09
N GLU A 224 -7.96 6.70 -13.02
CA GLU A 224 -9.21 6.50 -12.28
C GLU A 224 -10.30 5.90 -13.19
N GLY A 225 -11.08 4.99 -12.64
CA GLY A 225 -12.25 4.40 -13.27
C GLY A 225 -13.51 5.24 -13.12
N ASP A 226 -14.60 4.72 -13.67
CA ASP A 226 -15.94 5.30 -13.50
C ASP A 226 -16.42 5.15 -12.04
N TYR A 227 -17.36 6.01 -11.63
CA TYR A 227 -18.03 5.90 -10.33
C TYR A 227 -19.06 4.77 -10.33
N SER A 228 -19.29 4.21 -9.13
CA SER A 228 -20.41 3.31 -8.84
C SER A 228 -21.76 4.02 -9.01
N GLU A 229 -22.84 3.23 -8.97
CA GLU A 229 -24.17 3.79 -8.70
C GLU A 229 -24.19 4.52 -7.35
N LEU A 230 -25.06 5.52 -7.24
CA LEU A 230 -25.23 6.29 -6.01
C LEU A 230 -26.04 5.47 -5.01
N ILE A 231 -25.61 5.51 -3.75
CA ILE A 231 -26.42 5.06 -2.61
C ILE A 231 -26.79 6.27 -1.76
N GLY A 232 -28.06 6.35 -1.36
CA GLY A 232 -28.55 7.35 -0.44
C GLY A 232 -28.75 6.76 0.95
N LEU A 233 -28.15 7.36 1.98
CA LEU A 233 -28.23 6.95 3.37
C LEU A 233 -28.73 8.11 4.22
N GLN A 234 -29.73 7.87 5.06
CA GLN A 234 -30.31 8.90 5.94
C GLN A 234 -29.79 8.72 7.36
N THR A 235 -29.17 9.76 7.93
CA THR A 235 -28.77 9.78 9.34
C THR A 235 -30.00 9.81 10.25
N ALA A 236 -29.83 9.42 11.52
CA ALA A 236 -30.92 9.36 12.49
C ALA A 236 -31.65 10.70 12.62
N GLU A 237 -32.96 10.66 12.81
CA GLU A 237 -33.79 11.86 12.96
C GLU A 237 -33.49 12.58 14.27
N VAL A 238 -33.33 11.80 15.34
CA VAL A 238 -33.00 12.27 16.68
C VAL A 238 -31.62 11.79 17.09
N ALA A 239 -30.90 12.62 17.84
CA ALA A 239 -29.55 12.31 18.28
C ALA A 239 -29.54 11.49 19.57
N TRP A 240 -28.80 10.37 19.57
CA TRP A 240 -28.41 9.70 20.81
C TRP A 240 -27.01 10.12 21.22
N PHE A 241 -26.83 10.44 22.50
CA PHE A 241 -25.52 10.75 23.09
C PHE A 241 -25.52 10.43 24.58
N THR A 242 -24.31 10.42 25.16
CA THR A 242 -24.05 10.25 26.59
C THR A 242 -23.11 11.36 27.05
N PHE A 243 -22.80 11.43 28.34
CA PHE A 243 -21.70 12.27 28.78
C PHE A 243 -20.35 11.73 28.30
N ASP A 244 -19.41 12.62 28.02
CA ASP A 244 -18.05 12.26 27.67
C ASP A 244 -17.09 12.67 28.81
N PRO A 245 -16.57 11.72 29.60
CA PRO A 245 -15.63 12.01 30.69
C PRO A 245 -14.32 12.66 30.22
N ILE A 246 -13.91 12.48 28.96
CA ILE A 246 -12.70 13.06 28.37
C ILE A 246 -12.95 14.53 28.03
N LEU A 247 -14.13 14.86 27.51
CA LEU A 247 -14.53 16.24 27.22
C LEU A 247 -14.94 17.03 28.46
N SER A 248 -15.19 16.36 29.59
CA SER A 248 -15.75 16.95 30.80
C SER A 248 -14.71 17.38 31.84
N GLY A 249 -15.14 18.12 32.86
CA GLY A 249 -14.28 18.61 33.94
C GLY A 249 -13.86 17.50 34.93
N PRO A 250 -12.67 17.63 35.55
CA PRO A 250 -12.22 16.67 36.56
C PRO A 250 -13.07 16.71 37.83
N GLY A 251 -13.20 15.58 38.52
CA GLY A 251 -13.92 15.49 39.80
C GLY A 251 -15.43 15.26 39.68
N LEU A 252 -15.90 14.89 38.49
CA LEU A 252 -17.23 14.34 38.26
C LEU A 252 -17.18 12.82 38.26
N GLN A 253 -18.22 12.17 38.78
CA GLN A 253 -18.40 10.72 38.72
C GLN A 253 -19.50 10.37 37.72
N TYR A 254 -19.26 9.35 36.92
CA TYR A 254 -20.17 8.89 35.86
C TYR A 254 -20.64 7.46 36.15
N SER A 255 -21.84 7.11 35.68
CA SER A 255 -22.31 5.72 35.61
C SER A 255 -21.53 4.91 34.55
N GLU A 256 -21.68 3.59 34.56
CA GLU A 256 -20.99 2.69 33.61
C GLU A 256 -21.33 2.98 32.14
N ASP A 257 -22.55 3.44 31.87
CA ASP A 257 -23.07 3.81 30.56
C ASP A 257 -22.91 5.31 30.24
N ASN A 258 -22.31 6.09 31.14
CA ASN A 258 -22.13 7.54 31.03
C ASN A 258 -23.43 8.35 30.84
N THR A 259 -24.59 7.84 31.25
CA THR A 259 -25.87 8.58 31.19
C THR A 259 -26.12 9.41 32.45
N LEU A 260 -25.57 8.99 33.59
CA LEU A 260 -25.69 9.69 34.88
C LEU A 260 -24.37 10.33 35.25
N VAL A 261 -24.43 11.57 35.74
CA VAL A 261 -23.29 12.30 36.28
C VAL A 261 -23.60 12.84 37.68
N THR A 262 -22.64 12.70 38.60
CA THR A 262 -22.74 13.16 39.99
C THR A 262 -21.59 14.10 40.34
N GLY A 263 -21.94 15.23 40.98
CA GLY A 263 -20.98 16.17 41.54
C GLY A 263 -20.68 15.84 43.01
N GLU A 264 -19.39 15.79 43.36
CA GLU A 264 -18.93 15.59 44.75
C GLU A 264 -18.19 16.80 45.33
N GLY A 265 -17.60 17.63 44.47
CA GLY A 265 -16.84 18.82 44.86
C GLY A 265 -17.73 20.03 45.18
N TRP A 266 -17.24 20.92 46.02
CA TRP A 266 -17.94 22.18 46.34
C TRP A 266 -17.95 23.19 45.18
N GLU A 267 -17.04 23.04 44.23
CA GLU A 267 -17.00 23.83 43.01
C GLU A 267 -17.85 23.18 41.93
N HIS A 268 -18.51 24.02 41.12
CA HIS A 268 -19.19 23.54 39.92
C HIS A 268 -18.18 22.99 38.92
N ARG A 269 -18.52 21.84 38.35
CA ARG A 269 -17.80 21.20 37.25
C ARG A 269 -18.76 21.00 36.09
N ILE A 270 -18.25 21.13 34.87
CA ILE A 270 -19.04 20.97 33.65
C ILE A 270 -18.89 19.55 33.11
N ALA A 271 -20.00 18.87 32.90
CA ALA A 271 -20.09 17.68 32.07
C ALA A 271 -20.58 18.06 30.68
N LEU A 272 -19.92 17.55 29.64
CA LEU A 272 -20.29 17.74 28.24
C LEU A 272 -20.83 16.43 27.65
N GLY A 273 -21.79 16.55 26.73
CA GLY A 273 -22.23 15.45 25.88
C GLY A 273 -21.14 15.03 24.88
N SER A 274 -21.21 13.79 24.42
CA SER A 274 -20.27 13.22 23.45
C SER A 274 -20.48 13.71 22.01
N VAL A 275 -21.64 14.30 21.71
CA VAL A 275 -22.01 14.75 20.36
C VAL A 275 -22.15 16.27 20.32
N GLY A 276 -21.59 16.88 19.28
CA GLY A 276 -21.71 18.30 18.98
C GLY A 276 -22.69 18.56 17.84
N PHE A 277 -23.50 19.62 17.97
CA PHE A 277 -24.53 20.01 17.02
C PHE A 277 -24.17 21.34 16.33
N SER A 278 -24.29 21.36 15.00
CA SER A 278 -24.01 22.54 14.15
C SER A 278 -25.18 22.93 13.24
N ARG A 279 -26.19 22.08 13.11
CA ARG A 279 -27.35 22.26 12.23
C ARG A 279 -28.55 21.48 12.78
N GLY A 280 -29.76 21.91 12.43
CA GLY A 280 -31.00 21.20 12.76
C GLY A 280 -31.60 21.62 14.11
N VAL A 281 -32.62 20.89 14.53
CA VAL A 281 -33.32 21.10 15.81
C VAL A 281 -33.11 19.87 16.67
N HIS A 282 -32.64 20.06 17.90
CA HIS A 282 -32.27 18.97 18.81
C HIS A 282 -32.89 19.19 20.18
N TYR A 283 -33.43 18.13 20.76
CA TYR A 283 -34.01 18.14 22.10
C TYR A 283 -33.48 16.99 22.94
N TRP A 284 -33.20 17.29 24.20
CA TRP A 284 -32.81 16.31 25.21
C TRP A 284 -33.28 16.77 26.59
N GLU A 285 -33.38 15.83 27.51
CA GLU A 285 -33.82 16.11 28.87
C GLU A 285 -32.81 15.65 29.91
N PHE A 286 -32.83 16.29 31.06
CA PHE A 286 -32.13 15.86 32.26
C PHE A 286 -33.13 15.56 33.37
N THR A 287 -33.04 14.38 33.96
CA THR A 287 -33.79 14.05 35.18
C THR A 287 -32.92 14.35 36.41
N ILE A 288 -33.51 15.01 37.40
CA ILE A 288 -32.85 15.30 38.68
C ILE A 288 -32.95 14.09 39.61
N ASP A 289 -31.90 13.28 39.70
CA ASP A 289 -31.85 12.08 40.55
C ASP A 289 -31.57 12.41 42.01
N LYS A 290 -30.75 13.43 42.26
CA LYS A 290 -30.40 13.91 43.60
C LYS A 290 -30.26 15.41 43.60
N TYR A 291 -30.80 16.07 44.62
CA TYR A 291 -30.75 17.53 44.75
C TYR A 291 -30.78 18.03 46.19
N ASP A 292 -29.61 18.44 46.68
CA ASP A 292 -29.46 19.16 47.96
C ASP A 292 -29.87 20.64 47.80
N ALA A 293 -30.34 21.29 48.88
CA ALA A 293 -30.97 22.63 48.79
C ALA A 293 -29.99 23.80 48.59
N ASP A 294 -28.69 23.58 48.83
CA ASP A 294 -27.66 24.63 48.85
C ASP A 294 -26.90 24.74 47.52
N THR A 295 -27.54 24.38 46.41
CA THR A 295 -26.92 24.33 45.10
C THR A 295 -27.85 24.72 43.96
N ASP A 296 -27.25 25.36 42.95
CA ASP A 296 -27.93 25.89 41.77
C ASP A 296 -27.31 25.24 40.52
N PRO A 297 -27.71 24.01 40.14
CA PRO A 297 -27.21 23.37 38.94
C PRO A 297 -27.60 24.18 37.69
N ALA A 298 -26.74 24.15 36.66
CA ALA A 298 -26.96 24.85 35.40
C ALA A 298 -27.01 23.89 34.21
N PHE A 299 -27.96 24.07 33.31
CA PHE A 299 -28.23 23.22 32.16
C PHE A 299 -28.20 24.05 30.89
N GLY A 300 -27.64 23.52 29.80
CA GLY A 300 -27.66 24.20 28.52
C GLY A 300 -26.65 23.65 27.53
N ILE A 301 -25.93 24.56 26.88
CA ILE A 301 -24.99 24.23 25.81
C ILE A 301 -23.65 24.92 26.02
N ALA A 302 -22.58 24.33 25.48
CA ALA A 302 -21.25 24.91 25.51
C ALA A 302 -20.46 24.66 24.23
N ARG A 303 -19.40 25.43 24.01
CA ARG A 303 -18.33 25.07 23.07
C ARG A 303 -17.45 23.97 23.67
N ILE A 304 -16.77 23.22 22.80
CA ILE A 304 -15.83 22.16 23.20
C ILE A 304 -14.70 22.66 24.11
N ASP A 305 -14.32 23.93 23.98
CA ASP A 305 -13.23 24.61 24.69
C ASP A 305 -13.71 25.54 25.82
N VAL A 306 -14.88 25.25 26.39
CA VAL A 306 -15.42 25.88 27.61
C VAL A 306 -14.53 25.59 28.84
N THR A 307 -14.52 26.51 29.80
CA THR A 307 -13.74 26.39 31.05
C THR A 307 -14.44 25.42 31.99
N ARG A 308 -13.83 24.26 32.25
CA ARG A 308 -14.50 23.12 32.89
C ARG A 308 -14.50 23.16 34.43
N ASP A 309 -13.78 24.09 35.02
CA ASP A 309 -13.61 24.26 36.47
C ASP A 309 -14.56 25.28 37.10
N LYS A 310 -15.58 25.74 36.35
CA LYS A 310 -16.52 26.79 36.78
C LYS A 310 -17.95 26.46 36.41
N MET A 311 -18.87 27.28 36.92
CA MET A 311 -20.27 27.25 36.53
C MET A 311 -20.44 27.66 35.06
N LEU A 312 -21.26 26.92 34.31
CA LEU A 312 -21.49 27.15 32.89
C LEU A 312 -22.03 28.57 32.64
N GLY A 313 -21.37 29.33 31.76
CA GLY A 313 -21.74 30.72 31.44
C GLY A 313 -21.22 31.79 32.41
N LYS A 314 -20.42 31.43 33.44
CA LYS A 314 -19.86 32.38 34.41
C LYS A 314 -18.46 32.89 34.03
N LEU A 315 -18.26 34.21 33.98
CA LEU A 315 -16.95 34.83 33.80
C LEU A 315 -16.01 34.64 35.01
N ALA A 316 -14.72 34.45 34.73
CA ALA A 316 -13.67 34.44 35.75
C ALA A 316 -13.55 35.80 36.47
N ALA A 317 -13.60 35.81 37.80
CA ALA A 317 -13.27 36.99 38.61
C ALA A 317 -11.80 37.38 38.36
N GLY A 318 -11.59 38.48 37.63
CA GLY A 318 -10.27 38.92 37.15
C GLY A 318 -10.31 39.66 35.81
N ALA A 319 -11.47 39.65 35.13
CA ALA A 319 -11.67 40.37 33.87
C ALA A 319 -11.88 41.90 34.02
N LEU A 320 -11.23 42.56 34.98
CA LEU A 320 -11.21 44.03 35.05
C LEU A 320 -9.80 44.61 35.18
N ARG A 321 -9.48 45.43 34.17
CA ARG A 321 -8.39 46.42 34.04
C ARG A 321 -7.03 45.92 33.54
N GLY A 322 -6.91 45.96 32.21
CA GLY A 322 -5.65 45.84 31.50
C GLY A 322 -4.67 46.96 31.87
N LEU A 323 -3.45 46.53 32.18
CA LEU A 323 -2.23 47.34 32.13
C LEU A 323 -1.07 46.50 31.60
N THR A 324 -1.31 45.55 30.70
CA THR A 324 -0.26 44.90 29.88
C THR A 324 -0.90 44.32 28.62
N ASN A 325 -0.27 44.55 27.48
CA ASN A 325 -0.65 44.00 26.16
C ASN A 325 -0.28 42.49 26.06
N GLU A 326 -0.75 41.69 27.01
CA GLU A 326 -0.71 40.23 26.92
C GLU A 326 -2.14 39.70 27.02
N PHE A 327 -2.65 39.28 25.87
CA PHE A 327 -3.99 38.76 25.63
C PHE A 327 -4.16 37.42 26.35
N HIS A 328 -4.64 37.44 27.60
CA HIS A 328 -4.95 36.23 28.35
C HIS A 328 -6.27 35.62 27.83
N LEU A 329 -6.13 34.58 26.98
CA LEU A 329 -7.18 33.66 26.54
C LEU A 329 -7.77 32.92 27.77
N GLY A 330 -9.09 33.03 27.99
CA GLY A 330 -9.80 32.30 29.06
C GLY A 330 -10.70 33.16 29.93
N LYS A 331 -11.77 33.72 29.34
CA LYS A 331 -12.85 34.47 30.00
C LYS A 331 -14.16 34.00 29.36
N ASP A 332 -14.74 32.89 29.76
CA ASP A 332 -15.55 32.13 28.80
C ASP A 332 -17.02 32.59 28.65
N ASP A 333 -17.21 33.39 27.60
CA ASP A 333 -18.41 33.58 26.78
C ASP A 333 -18.79 32.33 25.95
N LYS A 334 -18.46 31.13 26.43
CA LYS A 334 -18.54 29.88 25.67
C LYS A 334 -19.61 28.90 26.16
N GLY A 335 -20.36 29.30 27.19
CA GLY A 335 -21.49 28.55 27.72
C GLY A 335 -22.75 29.41 27.71
N TRP A 336 -23.89 28.78 27.42
CA TRP A 336 -25.23 29.35 27.49
C TRP A 336 -26.07 28.40 28.33
N ALA A 337 -26.57 28.88 29.45
CA ALA A 337 -27.21 28.02 30.43
C ALA A 337 -28.42 28.67 31.08
N MET A 338 -29.31 27.83 31.59
CA MET A 338 -30.25 28.17 32.64
C MET A 338 -29.74 27.54 33.94
N TYR A 339 -29.55 28.34 34.98
CA TYR A 339 -29.38 27.79 36.33
C TYR A 339 -30.66 27.94 37.12
N ILE A 340 -30.94 26.96 37.96
CA ILE A 340 -32.25 26.79 38.59
C ILE A 340 -32.09 26.29 40.02
N ASP A 341 -32.80 26.94 40.93
CA ASP A 341 -32.90 26.57 42.34
C ASP A 341 -34.27 25.90 42.62
N ARG A 342 -34.65 25.73 43.89
CA ARG A 342 -35.95 25.16 44.29
C ARG A 342 -37.17 26.02 43.97
N GLN A 343 -36.98 27.29 43.68
CA GLN A 343 -38.03 28.30 43.56
C GLN A 343 -38.04 28.99 42.20
N ARG A 344 -36.89 29.12 41.54
CA ARG A 344 -36.70 30.03 40.42
C ARG A 344 -35.50 29.66 39.55
N SER A 345 -35.53 30.17 38.32
CA SER A 345 -34.43 30.06 37.36
C SER A 345 -34.02 31.41 36.79
N TRP A 346 -32.83 31.42 36.18
CA TRP A 346 -32.31 32.54 35.39
C TRP A 346 -31.46 32.02 34.24
N PHE A 347 -31.36 32.83 33.20
CA PHE A 347 -30.45 32.58 32.09
C PHE A 347 -29.08 33.21 32.36
N GLN A 348 -28.02 32.47 32.05
CA GLN A 348 -26.64 32.88 32.26
C GLN A 348 -25.79 32.68 31.00
N HIS A 349 -25.10 33.75 30.60
CA HIS A 349 -24.11 33.74 29.53
C HIS A 349 -23.11 34.87 29.76
N ALA A 350 -21.81 34.61 29.56
CA ALA A 350 -20.73 35.60 29.72
C ALA A 350 -20.83 36.40 31.03
N GLY A 351 -21.17 35.74 32.15
CA GLY A 351 -21.32 36.33 33.47
C GLY A 351 -22.54 37.25 33.67
N ALA A 352 -23.36 37.47 32.64
CA ALA A 352 -24.64 38.16 32.75
C ALA A 352 -25.72 37.18 33.25
N HIS A 353 -26.62 37.68 34.10
CA HIS A 353 -27.76 36.95 34.64
C HIS A 353 -29.03 37.68 34.21
N GLU A 354 -29.89 37.02 33.45
CA GLU A 354 -31.07 37.63 32.85
C GLU A 354 -32.33 36.83 33.14
N GLN A 355 -33.48 37.50 33.01
CA GLN A 355 -34.83 36.93 33.04
C GLN A 355 -35.08 35.94 34.19
N ARG A 356 -35.31 36.48 35.39
CA ARG A 356 -35.75 35.67 36.53
C ARG A 356 -37.14 35.10 36.27
N ILE A 357 -37.28 33.79 36.33
CA ILE A 357 -38.55 33.07 36.13
C ILE A 357 -38.87 32.29 37.42
N GLU A 358 -40.13 32.33 37.84
CA GLU A 358 -40.61 31.52 38.99
C GLU A 358 -40.85 30.07 38.55
N GLY A 359 -40.69 29.12 39.46
CA GLY A 359 -40.70 27.70 39.15
C GLY A 359 -39.29 27.14 39.25
N GLY A 360 -39.11 26.17 40.15
CA GLY A 360 -37.82 25.55 40.42
C GLY A 360 -37.90 24.04 40.32
N ILE A 361 -36.82 23.37 40.72
CA ILE A 361 -36.66 21.92 40.58
C ILE A 361 -36.71 21.19 41.92
N HIS A 362 -37.09 19.92 41.85
CA HIS A 362 -37.00 18.94 42.94
C HIS A 362 -36.52 17.59 42.39
N VAL A 363 -36.24 16.64 43.28
CA VAL A 363 -35.86 15.28 42.87
C VAL A 363 -37.01 14.66 42.06
N GLY A 364 -36.70 14.17 40.87
CA GLY A 364 -37.66 13.66 39.89
C GLY A 364 -38.16 14.70 38.88
N SER A 365 -37.80 15.98 39.02
CA SER A 365 -38.09 16.97 37.97
C SER A 365 -37.28 16.69 36.69
N THR A 366 -37.85 17.04 35.54
CA THR A 366 -37.16 16.99 34.24
C THR A 366 -36.84 18.38 33.74
N ILE A 367 -35.69 18.54 33.09
CA ILE A 367 -35.24 19.79 32.47
C ILE A 367 -34.94 19.53 31.01
N GLY A 368 -35.76 20.06 30.12
CA GLY A 368 -35.59 19.98 28.68
C GLY A 368 -34.75 21.12 28.13
N VAL A 369 -33.92 20.80 27.14
CA VAL A 369 -33.11 21.77 26.41
C VAL A 369 -33.41 21.63 24.93
N LEU A 370 -34.00 22.67 24.34
CA LEU A 370 -34.31 22.73 22.91
C LEU A 370 -33.32 23.66 22.20
N LEU A 371 -32.44 23.05 21.40
CA LEU A 371 -31.46 23.75 20.58
C LEU A 371 -31.94 23.78 19.12
N ASP A 372 -32.44 24.93 18.69
CA ASP A 372 -32.91 25.18 17.33
C ASP A 372 -31.84 25.97 16.54
N LEU A 373 -30.95 25.25 15.87
CA LEU A 373 -29.89 25.87 15.04
C LEU A 373 -30.39 26.31 13.67
N SER A 374 -31.61 25.92 13.28
CA SER A 374 -32.26 26.40 12.07
C SER A 374 -32.72 27.86 12.22
N HIS A 375 -33.20 28.22 13.40
CA HIS A 375 -33.59 29.60 13.74
C HIS A 375 -32.60 30.30 14.70
N HIS A 376 -31.51 29.62 15.07
CA HIS A 376 -30.45 30.11 15.96
C HIS A 376 -30.93 30.47 17.37
N ARG A 377 -31.73 29.61 18.00
CA ARG A 377 -32.37 29.84 19.32
C ARG A 377 -32.10 28.71 20.31
N LEU A 378 -32.13 29.05 21.60
CA LEU A 378 -32.11 28.10 22.73
C LEU A 378 -33.29 28.37 23.64
N GLN A 379 -34.00 27.31 24.03
CA GLN A 379 -35.15 27.35 24.93
C GLN A 379 -35.05 26.22 25.96
N PHE A 380 -35.63 26.46 27.14
CA PHE A 380 -35.61 25.53 28.27
C PHE A 380 -37.03 25.15 28.67
N TYR A 381 -37.17 23.92 29.14
CA TYR A 381 -38.42 23.35 29.64
C TYR A 381 -38.17 22.79 31.04
N VAL A 382 -39.16 22.87 31.92
CA VAL A 382 -39.14 22.23 33.25
C VAL A 382 -40.44 21.46 33.39
N ASN A 383 -40.35 20.14 33.57
CA ASN A 383 -41.50 19.23 33.63
C ASN A 383 -42.45 19.42 32.42
N GLU A 384 -41.89 19.38 31.21
CA GLU A 384 -42.61 19.52 29.92
C GLU A 384 -43.21 20.92 29.66
N GLU A 385 -43.13 21.87 30.61
CA GLU A 385 -43.61 23.24 30.41
C GLU A 385 -42.46 24.20 30.05
N PRO A 386 -42.66 25.16 29.13
CA PRO A 386 -41.65 26.17 28.82
C PRO A 386 -41.25 27.00 30.05
N GLN A 387 -39.96 26.99 30.39
CA GLN A 387 -39.42 27.76 31.50
C GLN A 387 -39.00 29.15 31.00
N GLY A 388 -40.00 30.01 30.80
CA GLY A 388 -39.84 31.36 30.24
C GLY A 388 -39.93 31.42 28.71
N GLU A 389 -39.51 32.54 28.14
CA GLU A 389 -39.43 32.73 26.67
C GLU A 389 -38.12 32.14 26.10
N ILE A 390 -37.82 32.43 24.83
CA ILE A 390 -36.56 32.08 24.19
C ILE A 390 -35.39 32.70 24.98
N ALA A 391 -34.53 31.85 25.54
CA ALA A 391 -33.45 32.23 26.43
C ALA A 391 -32.30 32.91 25.70
N PHE A 392 -31.90 32.39 24.54
CA PHE A 392 -30.80 32.93 23.75
C PHE A 392 -31.10 32.89 22.25
N ARG A 393 -30.51 33.84 21.51
CA ARG A 393 -30.64 34.00 20.06
C ARG A 393 -29.25 34.14 19.44
N ASP A 394 -29.18 34.11 18.11
CA ASP A 394 -27.97 34.32 17.31
C ASP A 394 -26.85 33.28 17.62
N LEU A 395 -27.25 32.03 17.84
CA LEU A 395 -26.36 30.91 18.10
C LEU A 395 -25.79 30.32 16.80
N TYR A 396 -24.50 30.52 16.56
CA TYR A 396 -23.79 30.03 15.36
C TYR A 396 -22.64 29.07 15.71
N GLY A 397 -22.39 28.06 14.89
CA GLY A 397 -21.27 27.12 15.05
C GLY A 397 -21.66 25.84 15.80
N VAL A 398 -20.66 25.12 16.34
CA VAL A 398 -20.86 23.82 17.00
C VAL A 398 -21.11 24.01 18.50
N PHE A 399 -22.11 23.32 19.04
CA PHE A 399 -22.48 23.34 20.45
C PHE A 399 -22.66 21.91 20.99
N TYR A 400 -22.23 21.70 22.23
CA TYR A 400 -22.35 20.44 22.95
C TYR A 400 -23.36 20.61 24.08
N PRO A 401 -24.22 19.61 24.34
CA PRO A 401 -25.00 19.53 25.56
C PRO A 401 -24.10 19.69 26.77
N ALA A 402 -24.50 20.51 27.73
CA ALA A 402 -23.67 20.83 28.87
C ALA A 402 -24.51 20.93 30.15
N VAL A 403 -23.97 20.38 31.23
CA VAL A 403 -24.53 20.55 32.58
C VAL A 403 -23.42 20.91 33.55
N SER A 404 -23.71 21.82 34.45
CA SER A 404 -22.80 22.26 35.50
C SER A 404 -23.37 21.90 36.87
N ILE A 405 -22.71 20.97 37.55
CA ILE A 405 -23.15 20.46 38.84
C ILE A 405 -22.03 20.51 39.87
N ASN A 406 -22.41 20.47 41.15
CA ASN A 406 -21.52 20.43 42.29
C ASN A 406 -22.02 19.36 43.28
N ARG A 407 -21.46 19.36 44.50
CA ARG A 407 -21.79 18.45 45.58
C ARG A 407 -23.30 18.37 45.83
N GLY A 408 -23.81 17.14 45.80
CA GLY A 408 -25.20 16.87 46.20
C GLY A 408 -26.19 16.92 45.05
N VAL A 409 -25.70 17.07 43.81
CA VAL A 409 -26.51 16.97 42.59
C VAL A 409 -26.08 15.76 41.78
N SER A 410 -27.07 14.97 41.36
CA SER A 410 -26.92 13.89 40.39
C SER A 410 -27.99 14.06 39.33
N VAL A 411 -27.60 13.92 38.06
CA VAL A 411 -28.53 14.05 36.93
C VAL A 411 -28.29 12.96 35.90
N THR A 412 -29.38 12.50 35.29
CA THR A 412 -29.38 11.53 34.18
C THR A 412 -29.82 12.23 32.91
N VAL A 413 -29.08 12.05 31.81
CA VAL A 413 -29.44 12.58 30.49
C VAL A 413 -30.30 11.59 29.72
N HIS A 414 -31.37 12.10 29.11
CA HIS A 414 -32.27 11.38 28.22
C HIS A 414 -32.17 11.99 26.83
N THR A 415 -31.86 11.16 25.84
CA THR A 415 -31.60 11.56 24.45
C THR A 415 -32.50 10.77 23.50
N ALA A 416 -32.33 10.94 22.19
CA ALA A 416 -33.22 10.38 21.18
C ALA A 416 -34.69 10.80 21.37
N LEU A 417 -34.90 12.07 21.73
CA LEU A 417 -36.21 12.66 21.95
C LEU A 417 -36.57 13.59 20.80
N ASP A 418 -37.83 13.54 20.38
CA ASP A 418 -38.38 14.53 19.47
C ASP A 418 -38.52 15.89 20.16
N PRO A 419 -38.33 17.00 19.43
CA PRO A 419 -38.64 18.32 19.93
C PRO A 419 -40.10 18.41 20.43
N PRO A 420 -40.38 19.11 21.53
CA PRO A 420 -41.74 19.38 21.95
C PRO A 420 -42.52 20.03 20.80
N SER A 421 -43.71 19.50 20.47
CA SER A 421 -44.56 20.13 19.47
C SER A 421 -45.04 21.48 20.01
N ASP A 422 -44.77 22.56 19.27
CA ASP A 422 -45.42 23.84 19.54
C ASP A 422 -46.93 23.59 19.60
N SER A 423 -47.57 23.94 20.71
CA SER A 423 -49.02 23.78 20.90
C SER A 423 -49.84 24.79 20.09
N ASP A 424 -49.21 25.44 19.11
CA ASP A 424 -49.75 26.47 18.24
C ASP A 424 -49.50 26.10 16.75
N GLU A 425 -50.10 25.00 16.28
CA GLU A 425 -50.54 24.86 14.87
C GLU A 425 -52.00 25.32 14.70
#